data_AF-A0A378T4R2-F1
#
_entry.id   AF-A0A378T4R2-F1
#
_cell.length_a   1.000
_cell.length_b   1.000
_cell.length_c   1.000
_cell.angle_alpha   90.00
_cell.angle_beta   90.00
_cell.angle_gamma   90.00
#
_symmetry.space_group_name_H-M   'P 1'
#
loop_
_entity.id
_entity.type
_entity.pdbx_description
1 polymer ?
#
loop_
_entity_poly.entity_id
_entity_poly.type
_entity_poly.pdbx_seq_one_letter_code
_entity_poly.pdbx_strand_id
1 'polypeptide(L)'
;MATKHNRLVVQLRRHLGTVCAAIAGAALALGLAAPSAAEPTGAAPTLPAFVPHPSDWSPNYTVFPYNLWQVRVTPEQIDAQRESCQWFNAQYATLMSQIVGFQHFLGDQHDYWTAPGVQAAGDAVRANVDQSAAFLDPRAHTLYITNYPDQSQYSPLYNGDSIYHLWYQLTQISDKIAKQQPAGVINANIATANVYGNTIRDSGVCNGA
;
A
#
# COMPACT_ATOMS: atom_id res chain seq x y z
N MET A 1 56.83 49.77 11.13
CA MET A 1 57.76 50.74 10.52
C MET A 1 58.08 50.26 9.12
N ALA A 2 57.97 51.16 8.14
CA ALA A 2 58.70 51.19 6.85
C ALA A 2 58.59 49.94 5.92
N THR A 3 57.91 50.03 4.77
CA THR A 3 58.49 50.44 3.46
C THR A 3 59.76 49.65 3.11
N LYS A 4 60.01 49.13 1.92
CA LYS A 4 59.52 49.33 0.54
C LYS A 4 60.47 48.45 -0.31
N HIS A 5 60.03 48.07 -1.51
CA HIS A 5 60.88 48.04 -2.74
C HIS A 5 61.88 46.86 -2.84
N ASN A 6 62.19 46.26 -3.98
CA ASN A 6 61.87 46.46 -5.39
C ASN A 6 62.72 45.43 -6.18
N ARG A 7 62.36 45.18 -7.45
CA ARG A 7 63.16 44.73 -8.61
C ARG A 7 62.51 43.53 -9.32
N LEU A 8 61.90 43.75 -10.50
CA LEU A 8 62.54 43.91 -11.84
C LEU A 8 63.18 42.56 -12.24
N VAL A 9 63.01 41.92 -13.41
CA VAL A 9 62.56 42.20 -14.78
C VAL A 9 62.43 40.79 -15.40
N VAL A 10 61.52 40.49 -16.34
CA VAL A 10 61.84 40.35 -17.77
C VAL A 10 60.53 40.29 -18.56
N GLN A 11 60.40 41.28 -19.44
CA GLN A 11 59.52 41.41 -20.60
C GLN A 11 59.79 40.28 -21.63
N LEU A 12 58.80 39.59 -22.18
CA LEU A 12 57.93 39.98 -23.31
C LEU A 12 58.20 39.09 -24.54
N ARG A 13 57.19 38.32 -24.99
CA ARG A 13 56.89 38.03 -26.41
C ARG A 13 55.52 37.33 -26.48
N ARG A 14 54.49 38.09 -26.87
CA ARG A 14 53.77 37.97 -28.17
C ARG A 14 53.14 36.57 -28.35
N HIS A 15 51.82 36.47 -28.30
CA HIS A 15 50.92 36.71 -29.42
C HIS A 15 49.46 36.74 -28.95
N LEU A 16 48.71 37.71 -29.48
CA LEU A 16 47.25 37.82 -29.39
C LEU A 16 46.60 36.54 -29.96
N GLY A 17 45.62 36.02 -29.23
CA GLY A 17 44.74 34.96 -29.68
C GLY A 17 43.53 34.92 -28.76
N THR A 18 42.63 35.88 -28.95
CA THR A 18 41.35 35.98 -28.26
C THR A 18 40.47 34.78 -28.64
N VAL A 19 40.15 33.90 -27.70
CA VAL A 19 38.97 33.03 -27.79
C VAL A 19 38.27 33.03 -26.43
N CYS A 20 37.11 33.68 -26.41
CA CYS A 20 36.15 33.66 -25.31
C CYS A 20 35.64 32.23 -25.08
N ALA A 21 35.69 31.76 -23.84
CA ALA A 21 34.82 30.69 -23.37
C ALA A 21 34.46 30.98 -21.90
N ALA A 22 33.27 31.53 -21.71
CA ALA A 22 32.65 31.67 -20.40
C ALA A 22 32.23 30.28 -19.90
N ILE A 23 32.70 29.88 -18.72
CA ILE A 23 32.18 28.72 -18.00
C ILE A 23 31.53 29.26 -16.72
N ALA A 24 30.21 29.44 -16.77
CA ALA A 24 29.39 29.66 -15.59
C ALA A 24 29.19 28.29 -14.90
N GLY A 25 29.88 28.07 -13.78
CA GLY A 25 29.64 26.91 -12.92
C GLY A 25 28.42 27.16 -12.05
N ALA A 26 27.29 26.52 -12.39
CA ALA A 26 26.10 26.48 -11.55
C ALA A 26 26.32 25.52 -10.38
N ALA A 27 26.17 26.02 -9.14
CA ALA A 27 26.17 25.20 -7.94
C ALA A 27 24.85 24.42 -7.85
N LEU A 28 24.91 23.09 -7.94
CA LEU A 28 23.80 22.19 -7.65
C LEU A 28 23.69 21.99 -6.13
N ALA A 29 22.79 22.74 -5.50
CA ALA A 29 22.34 22.43 -4.14
C ALA A 29 21.31 21.30 -4.22
N LEU A 30 21.73 20.07 -3.90
CA LEU A 30 20.82 18.95 -3.68
C LEU A 30 20.14 19.13 -2.32
N GLY A 31 18.95 19.73 -2.32
CA GLY A 31 18.07 19.73 -1.16
C GLY A 31 17.57 18.31 -0.92
N LEU A 32 17.97 17.70 0.20
CA LEU A 32 17.30 16.53 0.76
C LEU A 32 15.93 17.01 1.27
N ALA A 33 14.91 16.92 0.42
CA ALA A 33 13.54 17.02 0.90
C ALA A 33 13.24 15.75 1.70
N ALA A 34 13.22 15.87 3.03
CA ALA A 34 12.57 14.87 3.87
C ALA A 34 11.11 14.72 3.41
N PRO A 35 10.54 13.50 3.37
CA PRO A 35 9.11 13.36 3.12
C PRO A 35 8.37 14.11 4.22
N SER A 36 7.74 15.22 3.84
CA SER A 36 6.81 15.91 4.72
C SER A 36 5.64 14.97 4.91
N ALA A 37 5.45 14.43 6.12
CA ALA A 37 4.18 13.84 6.49
C ALA A 37 3.17 14.99 6.43
N ALA A 38 2.43 15.08 5.33
CA ALA A 38 1.26 15.95 5.28
C ALA A 38 0.32 15.47 6.39
N GLU A 39 -0.08 16.38 7.28
CA GLU A 39 -1.20 16.13 8.17
C GLU A 39 -2.37 15.62 7.31
N PRO A 40 -3.16 14.63 7.76
CA PRO A 40 -4.32 14.14 7.03
C PRO A 40 -5.47 15.17 7.12
N THR A 41 -5.18 16.44 6.84
CA THR A 41 -6.16 17.51 6.65
C THR A 41 -6.77 17.46 5.26
N GLY A 42 -6.29 16.56 4.39
CA GLY A 42 -6.80 16.30 3.04
C GLY A 42 -7.45 14.92 2.91
N ALA A 43 -8.44 14.82 2.01
CA ALA A 43 -9.06 13.56 1.65
C ALA A 43 -8.00 12.54 1.19
N ALA A 44 -8.10 11.29 1.65
CA ALA A 44 -7.22 10.22 1.21
C ALA A 44 -7.26 10.12 -0.33
N PRO A 45 -6.09 9.99 -1.02
CA PRO A 45 -6.08 9.84 -2.46
C PRO A 45 -6.93 8.64 -2.90
N THR A 46 -7.79 8.84 -3.90
CA THR A 46 -8.60 7.77 -4.47
C THR A 46 -7.71 6.69 -5.08
N LEU A 47 -7.97 5.42 -4.74
CA LEU A 47 -7.30 4.29 -5.36
C LEU A 47 -7.92 4.02 -6.74
N PRO A 48 -7.11 3.72 -7.77
CA PRO A 48 -7.65 3.32 -9.05
C PRO A 48 -8.39 1.98 -8.91
N ALA A 49 -9.45 1.79 -9.71
CA ALA A 49 -10.08 0.48 -9.81
C ALA A 49 -9.04 -0.56 -10.28
N PHE A 50 -8.96 -1.67 -9.57
CA PHE A 50 -8.00 -2.72 -9.91
C PHE A 50 -8.53 -3.56 -11.08
N VAL A 51 -7.68 -3.78 -12.08
CA VAL A 51 -7.97 -4.61 -13.24
C VAL A 51 -6.95 -5.75 -13.27
N PRO A 52 -7.39 -7.01 -13.15
CA PRO A 52 -6.47 -8.14 -13.24
C PRO A 52 -5.79 -8.23 -14.59
N HIS A 53 -4.62 -8.85 -14.59
CA HIS A 53 -3.83 -9.08 -15.80
C HIS A 53 -3.28 -10.51 -15.83
N PRO A 54 -2.83 -11.01 -16.99
CA PRO A 54 -2.11 -12.27 -17.04
C PRO A 54 -0.91 -12.27 -16.09
N SER A 55 -0.66 -13.38 -15.41
CA SER A 55 0.53 -13.58 -14.58
C SER A 55 0.95 -15.05 -14.57
N ASP A 56 2.20 -15.30 -14.17
CA ASP A 56 2.77 -16.64 -14.07
C ASP A 56 2.52 -17.28 -12.69
N TRP A 57 1.75 -16.63 -11.82
CA TRP A 57 1.42 -17.17 -10.51
C TRP A 57 0.82 -18.57 -10.60
N SER A 58 1.10 -19.41 -9.62
CA SER A 58 0.50 -20.72 -9.50
C SER A 58 0.36 -21.08 -8.03
N PRO A 59 -0.66 -21.88 -7.67
CA PRO A 59 -0.82 -22.36 -6.29
C PRO A 59 0.45 -23.00 -5.73
N ASN A 60 0.77 -22.69 -4.47
CA ASN A 60 1.80 -23.40 -3.75
C ASN A 60 1.23 -24.67 -3.10
N TYR A 61 1.58 -25.82 -3.68
CA TYR A 61 1.16 -27.12 -3.15
C TYR A 61 2.23 -27.85 -2.34
N THR A 62 3.34 -27.19 -2.01
CA THR A 62 4.40 -27.80 -1.18
C THR A 62 4.06 -27.83 0.30
N VAL A 63 3.11 -26.97 0.73
CA VAL A 63 2.65 -26.86 2.12
C VAL A 63 1.55 -27.89 2.39
N PHE A 64 1.69 -28.67 3.47
CA PHE A 64 0.63 -29.57 3.93
C PHE A 64 -0.54 -28.78 4.54
N PRO A 65 -1.81 -29.14 4.28
CA PRO A 65 -2.31 -30.30 3.53
C PRO A 65 -2.61 -30.00 2.04
N TYR A 66 -2.19 -28.87 1.49
CA TYR A 66 -2.56 -28.42 0.15
C TYR A 66 -2.06 -29.34 -0.97
N ASN A 67 -0.99 -30.10 -0.72
CA ASN A 67 -0.57 -31.21 -1.58
C ASN A 67 -1.66 -32.29 -1.76
N LEU A 68 -2.49 -32.54 -0.75
CA LEU A 68 -3.59 -33.50 -0.81
C LEU A 68 -4.88 -32.92 -1.41
N TRP A 69 -5.00 -31.59 -1.40
CA TRP A 69 -6.21 -30.88 -1.84
C TRP A 69 -6.16 -30.45 -3.30
N GLN A 70 -5.04 -30.60 -4.00
CA GLN A 70 -4.87 -30.27 -5.42
C GLN A 70 -6.03 -30.75 -6.30
N VAL A 71 -6.48 -31.99 -6.09
CA VAL A 71 -7.56 -32.62 -6.88
C VAL A 71 -8.93 -31.97 -6.68
N ARG A 72 -9.08 -31.08 -5.68
CA ARG A 72 -10.30 -30.35 -5.35
C ARG A 72 -10.26 -28.90 -5.81
N VAL A 73 -9.11 -28.42 -6.26
CA VAL A 73 -8.92 -27.04 -6.73
C VAL A 73 -9.55 -26.90 -8.11
N THR A 74 -10.40 -25.88 -8.27
CA THR A 74 -10.99 -25.55 -9.56
C THR A 74 -10.22 -24.42 -10.27
N PRO A 75 -10.32 -24.30 -11.61
CA PRO A 75 -9.74 -23.17 -12.33
C PRO A 75 -10.20 -21.81 -11.79
N GLU A 76 -11.48 -21.69 -11.43
CA GLU A 76 -12.06 -20.46 -10.90
C GLU A 76 -11.41 -20.05 -9.56
N GLN A 77 -11.02 -21.02 -8.74
CA GLN A 77 -10.30 -20.76 -7.49
C GLN A 77 -8.87 -20.29 -7.74
N ILE A 78 -8.21 -20.87 -8.74
CA ILE A 78 -6.87 -20.43 -9.16
C ILE A 78 -6.93 -18.98 -9.62
N ASP A 79 -7.91 -18.64 -10.46
CA ASP A 79 -8.09 -17.27 -10.93
C ASP A 79 -8.45 -16.32 -9.77
N ALA A 80 -9.41 -16.71 -8.93
CA ALA A 80 -9.80 -15.90 -7.77
C ALA A 80 -8.61 -15.56 -6.86
N GLN A 81 -7.73 -16.53 -6.56
CA GLN A 81 -6.56 -16.27 -5.74
C GLN A 81 -5.50 -15.46 -6.46
N ARG A 82 -5.21 -15.78 -7.73
CA ARG A 82 -4.26 -15.02 -8.56
C ARG A 82 -4.61 -13.54 -8.57
N GLU A 83 -5.85 -13.23 -8.90
CA GLU A 83 -6.33 -11.86 -9.04
C GLU A 83 -6.40 -11.14 -7.67
N SER A 84 -6.77 -11.86 -6.61
CA SER A 84 -6.70 -11.33 -5.24
C SER A 84 -5.26 -11.00 -4.82
N CYS A 85 -4.30 -11.84 -5.20
CA CYS A 85 -2.89 -11.62 -4.95
C CYS A 85 -2.32 -10.45 -5.75
N GLN A 86 -2.75 -10.27 -7.00
CA GLN A 86 -2.37 -9.10 -7.79
C GLN A 86 -2.87 -7.80 -7.14
N TRP A 87 -4.14 -7.78 -6.73
CA TRP A 87 -4.68 -6.64 -5.98
C TRP A 87 -3.92 -6.41 -4.68
N PHE A 88 -3.59 -7.49 -3.94
CA PHE A 88 -2.87 -7.40 -2.69
C PHE A 88 -1.49 -6.76 -2.89
N ASN A 89 -0.73 -7.24 -3.86
CA ASN A 89 0.58 -6.70 -4.20
C ASN A 89 0.52 -5.23 -4.65
N ALA A 90 -0.54 -4.84 -5.37
CA ALA A 90 -0.66 -3.50 -5.95
C ALA A 90 -1.24 -2.45 -4.99
N GLN A 91 -2.19 -2.81 -4.13
CA GLN A 91 -3.05 -1.83 -3.43
C GLN A 91 -3.12 -2.01 -1.92
N TYR A 92 -2.89 -3.21 -1.37
CA TYR A 92 -3.16 -3.50 0.04
C TYR A 92 -2.41 -2.57 1.00
N ALA A 93 -1.10 -2.39 0.80
CA ALA A 93 -0.27 -1.58 1.70
C ALA A 93 -0.73 -0.11 1.72
N THR A 94 -1.03 0.46 0.55
CA THR A 94 -1.53 1.83 0.44
C THR A 94 -2.90 1.97 1.10
N LEU A 95 -3.83 1.04 0.85
CA LEU A 95 -5.14 1.03 1.48
C LEU A 95 -5.03 0.98 3.01
N MET A 96 -4.24 0.06 3.55
CA MET A 96 -4.07 -0.07 5.00
C MET A 96 -3.43 1.17 5.63
N SER A 97 -2.47 1.80 4.94
CA SER A 97 -1.91 3.07 5.40
C SER A 97 -2.96 4.18 5.48
N GLN A 98 -3.90 4.24 4.53
CA GLN A 98 -5.00 5.20 4.56
C GLN A 98 -5.97 4.92 5.71
N ILE A 99 -6.33 3.65 5.91
CA ILE A 99 -7.22 3.22 7.00
C ILE A 99 -6.63 3.57 8.37
N VAL A 100 -5.36 3.22 8.61
CA VAL A 100 -4.66 3.52 9.87
C VAL A 100 -4.51 5.03 10.06
N GLY A 101 -4.15 5.75 8.99
CA GLY A 101 -4.02 7.21 9.02
C GLY A 101 -5.34 7.89 9.44
N PHE A 102 -6.47 7.47 8.86
CA PHE A 102 -7.78 7.98 9.27
C PHE A 102 -8.13 7.60 10.71
N GLN A 103 -7.86 6.37 11.13
CA GLN A 103 -8.13 5.95 12.51
C GLN A 103 -7.35 6.79 13.54
N HIS A 104 -6.07 7.08 13.28
CA HIS A 104 -5.29 7.97 14.14
C HIS A 104 -5.84 9.39 14.13
N PHE A 105 -6.13 9.93 12.94
CA PHE A 105 -6.71 11.28 12.82
C PHE A 105 -8.01 11.43 13.59
N LEU A 106 -8.93 10.46 13.49
CA LEU A 106 -10.16 10.44 14.27
C LEU A 106 -9.90 10.42 15.78
N GLY A 107 -8.92 9.61 16.23
CA GLY A 107 -8.51 9.55 17.63
C GLY A 107 -7.91 10.86 18.14
N ASP A 108 -7.11 11.54 17.32
CA ASP A 108 -6.54 12.86 17.63
C ASP A 108 -7.63 13.95 17.73
N GLN A 109 -8.75 13.77 17.00
CA GLN A 109 -9.96 14.57 17.14
C GLN A 109 -10.89 14.07 18.26
N HIS A 110 -10.41 13.22 19.17
CA HIS A 110 -11.17 12.66 20.29
C HIS A 110 -12.48 11.95 19.87
N ASP A 111 -12.43 11.27 18.72
CA ASP A 111 -13.57 10.56 18.12
C ASP A 111 -14.76 11.47 17.72
N TYR A 112 -14.56 12.79 17.65
CA TYR A 112 -15.57 13.73 17.19
C TYR A 112 -15.67 13.74 15.66
N TRP A 113 -16.63 13.01 15.11
CA TRP A 113 -16.93 13.00 13.68
C TRP A 113 -17.35 14.35 13.09
N THR A 114 -17.82 15.26 13.95
CA THR A 114 -18.16 16.64 13.59
C THR A 114 -16.96 17.57 13.56
N ALA A 115 -15.77 17.13 13.98
CA ALA A 115 -14.57 17.92 13.90
C ALA A 115 -14.20 18.22 12.42
N PRO A 116 -13.63 19.40 12.13
CA PRO A 116 -13.32 19.79 10.75
C PRO A 116 -12.48 18.73 10.02
N GLY A 117 -12.93 18.34 8.82
CA GLY A 117 -12.22 17.40 7.95
C GLY A 117 -12.42 15.90 8.24
N VAL A 118 -12.90 15.52 9.43
CA VAL A 118 -13.08 14.10 9.81
C VAL A 118 -14.04 13.37 8.88
N GLN A 119 -15.22 13.96 8.62
CA GLN A 119 -16.21 13.37 7.73
C GLN A 119 -15.64 13.15 6.32
N ALA A 120 -15.00 14.16 5.74
CA ALA A 120 -14.42 14.08 4.40
C ALA A 120 -13.29 13.05 4.30
N ALA A 121 -12.44 12.96 5.32
CA ALA A 121 -11.38 11.95 5.39
C ALA A 121 -11.97 10.53 5.51
N GLY A 122 -12.98 10.35 6.37
CA GLY A 122 -13.68 9.08 6.55
C GLY A 122 -14.37 8.62 5.27
N ASP A 123 -15.07 9.51 4.59
CA ASP A 123 -15.75 9.21 3.31
C ASP A 123 -14.77 8.80 2.22
N ALA A 124 -13.62 9.50 2.11
CA ALA A 124 -12.59 9.18 1.14
C ALA A 124 -11.95 7.80 1.39
N VAL A 125 -11.58 7.50 2.65
CA VAL A 125 -11.04 6.19 3.02
C VAL A 125 -12.08 5.10 2.80
N ARG A 126 -13.33 5.33 3.23
CA ARG A 126 -14.42 4.38 3.03
C ARG A 126 -14.62 4.03 1.56
N ALA A 127 -14.60 5.01 0.66
CA ALA A 127 -14.76 4.76 -0.77
C ALA A 127 -13.68 3.81 -1.31
N ASN A 128 -12.43 3.96 -0.87
CA ASN A 128 -11.33 3.07 -1.26
C ASN A 128 -11.48 1.66 -0.65
N VAL A 129 -11.95 1.57 0.60
CA VAL A 129 -12.25 0.29 1.26
C VAL A 129 -13.39 -0.43 0.54
N ASP A 130 -14.48 0.27 0.24
CA ASP A 130 -15.65 -0.27 -0.48
C ASP A 130 -15.26 -0.80 -1.85
N GLN A 131 -14.48 -0.04 -2.62
CA GLN A 131 -13.99 -0.48 -3.93
C GLN A 131 -13.14 -1.76 -3.82
N SER A 132 -12.24 -1.80 -2.83
CA SER A 132 -11.36 -2.95 -2.61
C SER A 132 -12.13 -4.18 -2.14
N ALA A 133 -13.07 -4.01 -1.22
CA ALA A 133 -13.93 -5.07 -0.74
C ALA A 133 -14.84 -5.60 -1.85
N ALA A 134 -15.39 -4.74 -2.71
CA ALA A 134 -16.21 -5.14 -3.85
C ALA A 134 -15.40 -5.92 -4.90
N PHE A 135 -14.14 -5.55 -5.13
CA PHE A 135 -13.24 -6.32 -6.00
C PHE A 135 -12.97 -7.72 -5.42
N LEU A 136 -12.70 -7.79 -4.11
CA LEU A 136 -12.38 -9.05 -3.44
C LEU A 136 -13.59 -9.95 -3.22
N ASP A 137 -14.80 -9.40 -3.07
CA ASP A 137 -16.01 -10.13 -2.66
C ASP A 137 -16.27 -11.44 -3.43
N PRO A 138 -16.39 -11.46 -4.77
CA PRO A 138 -16.63 -12.70 -5.51
C PRO A 138 -15.45 -13.69 -5.39
N ARG A 139 -14.22 -13.17 -5.24
CA ARG A 139 -13.00 -13.98 -5.16
C ARG A 139 -12.86 -14.63 -3.78
N ALA A 140 -13.08 -13.86 -2.72
CA ALA A 140 -13.10 -14.31 -1.33
C ALA A 140 -14.11 -15.46 -1.15
N HIS A 141 -15.33 -15.30 -1.66
CA HIS A 141 -16.35 -16.36 -1.58
C HIS A 141 -16.02 -17.60 -2.42
N THR A 142 -15.31 -17.42 -3.54
CA THR A 142 -14.83 -18.55 -4.35
C THR A 142 -13.75 -19.35 -3.62
N LEU A 143 -12.92 -18.67 -2.82
CA LEU A 143 -11.81 -19.26 -2.08
C LEU A 143 -12.21 -19.90 -0.76
N TYR A 144 -13.41 -19.62 -0.24
CA TYR A 144 -13.85 -20.07 1.07
C TYR A 144 -15.04 -21.02 0.95
N ILE A 145 -14.77 -22.32 1.13
CA ILE A 145 -15.76 -23.38 1.01
C ILE A 145 -16.33 -23.69 2.40
N THR A 146 -17.65 -23.73 2.51
CA THR A 146 -18.34 -24.37 3.64
C THR A 146 -18.78 -25.77 3.21
N ASN A 147 -18.22 -26.79 3.84
CA ASN A 147 -18.66 -28.18 3.67
C ASN A 147 -19.96 -28.42 4.41
N TYR A 148 -20.86 -29.18 3.79
CA TYR A 148 -22.11 -29.62 4.40
C TYR A 148 -22.10 -31.15 4.51
N PRO A 149 -22.61 -31.73 5.62
CA PRO A 149 -23.39 -31.09 6.68
C PRO A 149 -22.59 -30.55 7.88
N ASP A 150 -21.30 -30.85 7.99
CA ASP A 150 -20.45 -30.57 9.17
C ASP A 150 -20.10 -29.08 9.37
N GLN A 151 -20.47 -28.21 8.44
CA GLN A 151 -20.18 -26.77 8.45
C GLN A 151 -18.68 -26.45 8.49
N SER A 152 -17.81 -27.40 8.11
CA SER A 152 -16.37 -27.14 8.13
C SER A 152 -16.02 -26.12 7.05
N GLN A 153 -15.33 -25.07 7.45
CA GLN A 153 -14.92 -24.00 6.55
C GLN A 153 -13.45 -24.14 6.21
N TYR A 154 -13.11 -24.15 4.93
CA TYR A 154 -11.73 -24.28 4.48
C TYR A 154 -11.52 -23.63 3.11
N SER A 155 -10.26 -23.33 2.81
CA SER A 155 -9.83 -23.05 1.44
C SER A 155 -9.01 -24.23 0.92
N PRO A 156 -9.29 -24.76 -0.29
CA PRO A 156 -8.45 -25.81 -0.88
C PRO A 156 -7.09 -25.27 -1.36
N LEU A 157 -6.90 -23.95 -1.32
CA LEU A 157 -5.67 -23.26 -1.72
C LEU A 157 -4.99 -22.60 -0.53
N TYR A 158 -3.66 -22.65 -0.51
CA TYR A 158 -2.85 -22.11 0.58
C TYR A 158 -3.16 -20.62 0.81
N ASN A 159 -3.55 -20.23 2.03
CA ASN A 159 -3.95 -18.88 2.42
C ASN A 159 -5.16 -18.28 1.66
N GLY A 160 -5.95 -19.08 0.95
CA GLY A 160 -7.22 -18.59 0.39
C GLY A 160 -8.22 -18.19 1.49
N ASP A 161 -8.17 -18.85 2.65
CA ASP A 161 -8.91 -18.50 3.86
C ASP A 161 -8.47 -17.15 4.44
N SER A 162 -7.17 -16.87 4.44
CA SER A 162 -6.64 -15.57 4.89
C SER A 162 -7.12 -14.42 4.00
N ILE A 163 -7.26 -14.65 2.68
CA ILE A 163 -7.84 -13.67 1.76
C ILE A 163 -9.31 -13.42 2.10
N TYR A 164 -10.09 -14.46 2.35
CA TYR A 164 -11.49 -14.32 2.79
C TYR A 164 -11.60 -13.52 4.09
N HIS A 165 -10.80 -13.87 5.09
CA HIS A 165 -10.86 -13.18 6.36
C HIS A 165 -10.37 -11.73 6.27
N LEU A 166 -9.37 -11.43 5.43
CA LEU A 166 -8.96 -10.07 5.14
C LEU A 166 -10.10 -9.27 4.51
N TRP A 167 -10.73 -9.80 3.46
CA TRP A 167 -11.91 -9.19 2.83
C TRP A 167 -12.99 -8.88 3.87
N TYR A 168 -13.31 -9.84 4.74
CA TYR A 168 -14.29 -9.63 5.81
C TYR A 168 -13.87 -8.50 6.76
N GLN A 169 -12.59 -8.36 7.12
CA GLN A 169 -12.18 -7.22 7.94
C GLN A 169 -12.36 -5.89 7.22
N LEU A 170 -12.12 -5.83 5.91
CA LEU A 170 -12.33 -4.61 5.12
C LEU A 170 -13.80 -4.21 5.10
N THR A 171 -14.74 -5.15 4.94
CA THR A 171 -16.18 -4.84 5.00
C THR A 171 -16.59 -4.32 6.38
N GLN A 172 -16.05 -4.91 7.45
CA GLN A 172 -16.31 -4.45 8.82
C GLN A 172 -15.70 -3.07 9.09
N ILE A 173 -14.53 -2.75 8.54
CA ILE A 173 -13.93 -1.42 8.63
C ILE A 173 -14.83 -0.40 7.92
N SER A 174 -15.26 -0.68 6.69
CA SER A 174 -16.18 0.21 5.95
C SER A 174 -17.47 0.45 6.73
N ASP A 175 -18.13 -0.60 7.23
CA ASP A 175 -19.37 -0.50 8.01
C ASP A 175 -19.18 0.38 9.26
N LYS A 176 -18.05 0.24 9.96
CA LYS A 176 -17.76 1.05 11.15
C LYS A 176 -17.48 2.52 10.82
N ILE A 177 -16.82 2.81 9.70
CA ILE A 177 -16.64 4.18 9.21
C ILE A 177 -18.00 4.77 8.83
N ALA A 178 -18.85 4.01 8.13
CA ALA A 178 -20.21 4.43 7.75
C ALA A 178 -21.09 4.73 8.97
N LYS A 179 -20.96 3.93 10.04
CA LYS A 179 -21.66 4.11 11.32
C LYS A 179 -20.97 5.10 12.26
N GLN A 180 -19.96 5.82 11.78
CA GLN A 180 -19.23 6.83 12.53
C GLN A 180 -18.74 6.30 13.90
N GLN A 181 -18.21 5.08 13.92
CA GLN A 181 -17.76 4.47 15.16
C GLN A 181 -16.46 5.12 15.66
N PRO A 182 -16.18 5.09 16.98
CA PRO A 182 -14.92 5.58 17.53
C PRO A 182 -13.69 4.85 16.95
N ALA A 183 -12.56 5.53 16.92
CA ALA A 183 -11.29 5.03 16.40
C ALA A 183 -10.88 3.69 17.03
N GLY A 184 -11.06 3.53 18.34
CA GLY A 184 -10.78 2.26 19.03
C GLY A 184 -11.65 1.09 18.56
N VAL A 185 -12.90 1.35 18.19
CA VAL A 185 -13.82 0.32 17.66
C VAL A 185 -13.42 -0.06 16.23
N ILE A 186 -13.02 0.91 15.40
CA ILE A 186 -12.48 0.65 14.05
C ILE A 186 -11.18 -0.16 14.15
N ASN A 187 -10.30 0.20 15.09
CA ASN A 187 -9.00 -0.44 15.28
C ASN A 187 -9.08 -1.96 15.53
N ALA A 188 -10.16 -2.46 16.15
CA ALA A 188 -10.34 -3.90 16.34
C ALA A 188 -10.30 -4.70 15.03
N ASN A 189 -10.92 -4.17 13.96
CA ASN A 189 -10.86 -4.82 12.64
C ASN A 189 -9.58 -4.48 11.88
N ILE A 190 -8.98 -3.31 12.09
CA ILE A 190 -7.65 -2.98 11.53
C ILE A 190 -6.59 -3.96 12.05
N ALA A 191 -6.55 -4.19 13.36
CA ALA A 191 -5.61 -5.13 13.97
C ALA A 191 -5.77 -6.55 13.39
N THR A 192 -7.02 -6.99 13.22
CA THR A 192 -7.32 -8.30 12.62
C THR A 192 -6.98 -8.33 11.13
N ALA A 193 -7.22 -7.25 10.38
CA ALA A 193 -6.83 -7.13 8.97
C ALA A 193 -5.31 -7.22 8.81
N ASN A 194 -4.55 -6.63 9.73
CA ASN A 194 -3.09 -6.74 9.76
C ASN A 194 -2.62 -8.18 10.02
N VAL A 195 -3.32 -8.96 10.87
CA VAL A 195 -3.00 -10.38 11.07
C VAL A 195 -3.08 -11.13 9.74
N TYR A 196 -4.21 -11.04 9.04
CA TYR A 196 -4.38 -11.76 7.77
C TYR A 196 -3.51 -11.22 6.64
N GLY A 197 -3.31 -9.90 6.58
CA GLY A 197 -2.38 -9.31 5.61
C GLY A 197 -0.93 -9.72 5.83
N ASN A 198 -0.48 -9.79 7.09
CA ASN A 198 0.85 -10.32 7.41
C ASN A 198 0.95 -11.80 7.05
N THR A 199 -0.08 -12.61 7.34
CA THR A 199 -0.10 -14.02 6.91
C THR A 199 0.04 -14.16 5.39
N ILE A 200 -0.69 -13.38 4.61
CA ILE A 200 -0.61 -13.39 3.14
C ILE A 200 0.79 -12.96 2.68
N ARG A 201 1.30 -11.85 3.21
CA ARG A 201 2.62 -11.32 2.82
C ARG A 201 3.76 -12.26 3.20
N ASP A 202 3.82 -12.67 4.45
CA ASP A 202 4.96 -13.38 5.03
C ASP A 202 5.02 -14.84 4.56
N SER A 203 3.89 -15.41 4.16
CA SER A 203 3.84 -16.74 3.52
C SER A 203 4.40 -16.76 2.09
N GLY A 204 4.54 -15.59 1.45
CA GLY A 204 4.91 -15.48 0.05
C GLY A 204 3.88 -16.07 -0.92
N VAL A 205 2.64 -16.30 -0.48
CA VAL A 205 1.60 -16.92 -1.33
C VAL A 205 1.32 -16.11 -2.59
N CYS A 206 1.51 -14.80 -2.55
CA CYS A 206 1.27 -13.90 -3.69
C CYS A 206 2.52 -13.63 -4.55
N ASN A 207 3.62 -14.36 -4.34
CA ASN A 207 4.82 -14.21 -5.17
C ASN A 207 4.54 -14.66 -6.60
N GLY A 208 4.89 -13.81 -7.57
CA GLY A 208 4.66 -14.06 -9.01
C GLY A 208 3.26 -13.70 -9.52
N ALA A 209 2.39 -13.14 -8.67
CA ALA A 209 1.09 -12.62 -9.05
C ALA A 209 1.19 -11.28 -9.78
#